data_AF-A0A261AXD3-F1
#
_entry.id   AF-A0A261AXD3-F1
#
_cell.length_a   1.000
_cell.length_b   1.000
_cell.length_c   1.000
_cell.angle_alpha   90.00
_cell.angle_beta   90.00
_cell.angle_gamma   90.00
#
_symmetry.space_group_name_H-M   'P 1'
#
loop_
_entity.id
_entity.type
_entity.pdbx_description
1 polymer ?
#
loop_
_entity_poly.entity_id
_entity_poly.type
_entity_poly.pdbx_seq_one_letter_code
_entity_poly.pdbx_strand_id
1 'polypeptide(L)' 'MGKKQHQKDKLYLTTSEWKSIGGHKDDTGTRLQRAQFKRLPINHCSLSLLPFEDPVCARSGEIFELT' A
#
# COMPACT_ATOMS: atom_id res chain seq x y z
N MET A 1 -33.23 15.92 -0.44
CA MET A 1 -32.64 15.79 0.93
C MET A 1 -31.13 15.62 0.82
N GLY A 2 -30.37 16.71 0.71
CA GLY A 2 -28.90 16.68 0.60
C GLY A 2 -28.24 16.95 1.94
N LYS A 3 -27.87 15.90 2.69
CA LYS A 3 -27.22 16.04 4.02
C LYS A 3 -25.76 16.56 3.98
N LYS A 4 -25.25 16.97 2.82
CA LYS A 4 -23.87 17.45 2.64
C LYS A 4 -23.77 18.95 2.32
N GLN A 5 -24.88 19.68 2.32
CA GLN A 5 -24.92 21.07 1.84
C GLN A 5 -24.32 22.12 2.81
N HIS A 6 -23.91 21.71 4.02
CA HIS A 6 -23.31 22.62 5.02
C HIS A 6 -22.13 21.99 5.78
N GLN A 7 -21.13 21.43 5.10
CA GLN A 7 -19.81 21.37 5.73
C GLN A 7 -19.21 22.78 5.64
N LYS A 8 -19.46 23.59 6.68
CA LYS A 8 -18.88 24.93 6.83
C LYS A 8 -17.36 24.84 6.76
N ASP A 9 -16.72 25.83 6.14
CA ASP A 9 -15.29 26.07 6.30
C ASP A 9 -14.99 26.22 7.79
N LYS A 10 -14.19 25.31 8.31
CA LYS A 10 -13.75 25.27 9.71
C LYS A 10 -12.25 25.37 9.72
N LEU A 11 -11.69 26.13 10.65
CA LEU A 11 -10.25 26.26 10.85
C LEU A 11 -9.65 25.06 11.62
N TYR A 12 -10.36 23.94 11.71
CA TYR A 12 -9.92 22.72 12.35
C TYR A 12 -10.41 21.50 11.58
N LEU A 13 -9.69 20.40 11.69
CA LEU A 13 -10.08 19.10 11.15
C LEU A 13 -10.70 18.24 12.24
N THR A 14 -11.83 17.61 11.95
CA THR A 14 -12.34 16.54 12.80
C THR A 14 -11.46 15.29 12.65
N THR A 15 -11.51 14.39 13.64
CA THR A 15 -10.79 13.11 13.58
C THR A 15 -11.15 12.30 12.33
N SER A 16 -12.41 12.33 11.90
CA SER A 16 -12.87 11.62 10.70
C SER A 16 -12.30 12.22 9.41
N GLU A 17 -12.26 13.55 9.32
CA GLU A 17 -11.68 14.25 8.17
C GLU A 17 -10.16 14.00 8.10
N TRP A 18 -9.45 14.15 9.23
CA TRP A 18 -8.02 13.84 9.33
C TRP A 18 -7.69 12.40 8.94
N LYS A 19 -8.55 11.45 9.33
CA LYS A 19 -8.42 10.05 8.93
C LYS A 19 -8.56 9.86 7.43
N SER A 20 -9.56 10.47 6.81
CA SER A 20 -9.84 10.31 5.38
C SER A 20 -8.70 10.76 4.46
N ILE A 21 -7.88 11.73 4.90
CA ILE A 21 -6.72 12.23 4.14
C ILE A 21 -5.40 11.52 4.49
N GLY A 22 -5.45 10.44 5.27
CA GLY A 22 -4.28 9.62 5.59
C GLY A 22 -3.41 10.14 6.74
N GLY A 23 -3.87 11.13 7.51
CA GLY A 23 -3.12 11.70 8.61
C GLY A 23 -3.08 10.85 9.89
N HIS A 24 -3.75 9.70 9.91
CA HIS A 24 -3.86 8.85 11.09
C HIS A 24 -2.89 7.67 11.06
N LYS A 25 -2.54 7.16 12.25
CA LYS A 25 -1.98 5.81 12.36
C LYS A 25 -3.07 4.81 12.00
N ASP A 26 -2.72 3.82 11.19
CA ASP A 26 -3.56 2.65 10.91
C ASP A 26 -4.20 2.10 12.18
N ASP A 27 -5.46 1.70 12.08
CA ASP A 27 -6.08 0.89 13.12
C ASP A 27 -5.38 -0.48 13.21
N THR A 28 -5.65 -1.20 14.30
CA THR A 28 -5.05 -2.51 14.56
C THR A 28 -5.30 -3.51 13.43
N GLY A 29 -6.50 -3.53 12.84
CA GLY A 29 -6.85 -4.44 11.76
C GLY A 29 -6.06 -4.15 10.48
N THR A 30 -5.99 -2.88 10.09
CA THR A 30 -5.20 -2.40 8.94
C THR A 30 -3.72 -2.70 9.12
N ARG A 31 -3.17 -2.47 10.33
CA ARG A 31 -1.79 -2.83 10.67
C ARG A 31 -1.53 -4.33 10.53
N LEU A 32 -2.42 -5.16 11.06
CA LEU A 32 -2.30 -6.61 10.97
C LEU A 32 -2.36 -7.06 9.51
N GLN A 33 -3.24 -6.49 8.70
CA GLN A 33 -3.33 -6.80 7.27
C GLN A 33 -2.06 -6.39 6.50
N ARG A 34 -1.44 -5.26 6.84
CA ARG A 34 -0.16 -4.82 6.25
C ARG A 34 1.03 -5.64 6.73
N ALA A 35 0.99 -6.10 7.97
CA ALA A 35 2.01 -6.97 8.56
C ALA A 35 1.94 -8.42 8.07
N GLN A 36 0.83 -8.83 7.44
CA GLN A 36 0.75 -10.14 6.80
C GLN A 36 1.78 -10.23 5.68
N PHE A 37 2.64 -11.24 5.76
CA PHE A 37 3.59 -11.57 4.72
C PHE A 37 2.85 -11.82 3.40
N LYS A 38 3.11 -10.99 2.40
CA LYS A 38 2.61 -11.17 1.04
C LYS A 38 3.72 -11.75 0.19
N ARG A 39 3.46 -12.88 -0.45
CA ARG A 39 4.39 -13.48 -1.41
C ARG A 39 4.45 -12.59 -2.65
N LEU A 40 5.67 -12.31 -3.09
CA LEU A 40 5.89 -11.70 -4.40
C LEU A 40 5.37 -12.68 -5.48
N PRO A 41 4.60 -12.22 -6.48
CA PRO A 41 4.23 -13.06 -7.61
C PRO A 41 5.48 -13.61 -8.32
N ILE A 42 5.40 -14.84 -8.85
CA ILE A 42 6.55 -15.52 -9.44
C ILE A 42 7.12 -14.81 -10.69
N ASN A 43 6.33 -13.94 -11.31
CA ASN A 43 6.70 -13.16 -12.49
C ASN A 43 7.36 -11.80 -12.16
N HIS A 44 7.83 -11.60 -10.93
CA HIS A 44 8.48 -10.36 -10.51
C HIS A 44 9.92 -10.60 -10.04
N CYS A 45 10.78 -9.61 -10.32
CA CYS A 45 12.16 -9.58 -9.86
C CYS A 45 12.23 -9.48 -8.34
N SER A 46 13.06 -10.31 -7.72
CA SER A 46 13.22 -10.41 -6.26
C SER A 46 13.90 -9.18 -5.64
N LEU A 47 14.53 -8.31 -6.45
CA LEU A 47 15.18 -7.07 -6.01
C LEU A 47 14.31 -5.84 -6.26
N SER A 48 13.87 -5.62 -7.51
CA SER A 48 13.10 -4.43 -7.89
C SER A 48 11.62 -4.52 -7.54
N LEU A 49 11.12 -5.74 -7.31
CA LEU A 49 9.69 -6.02 -7.06
C LEU A 49 8.79 -5.58 -8.23
N LEU A 50 9.34 -5.52 -9.44
CA LEU A 50 8.63 -5.23 -10.69
C LEU A 50 8.52 -6.51 -11.53
N PRO A 51 7.53 -6.60 -12.43
CA PRO A 51 7.48 -7.66 -13.43
C PRO A 51 8.78 -7.70 -14.23
N PHE A 52 9.32 -8.89 -14.46
CA PHE A 52 10.49 -9.07 -15.33
C PHE A 52 10.07 -9.33 -16.79
N GLU A 53 10.96 -8.99 -17.71
CA GLU A 53 10.90 -9.38 -19.13
C GLU A 53 11.94 -10.45 -19.43
N ASP A 54 13.16 -10.32 -18.87
CA ASP A 54 14.26 -11.28 -19.04
C ASP A 54 14.71 -11.86 -17.67
N PRO A 55 14.01 -12.89 -17.15
CA PRO A 55 14.29 -13.45 -15.84
C PRO A 55 15.58 -14.29 -15.80
N VAL A 56 16.44 -13.98 -14.83
CA VAL A 56 17.62 -14.77 -14.50
C VAL A 56 17.53 -15.36 -13.09
N CYS A 57 17.82 -16.67 -12.96
CA CYS A 57 17.71 -17.40 -11.71
C CYS A 57 19.08 -17.55 -11.03
N ALA A 58 19.18 -17.15 -9.76
CA ALA A 58 20.34 -17.39 -8.93
C ALA A 58 20.44 -18.85 -8.48
N ARG A 59 21.63 -19.30 -8.09
CA ARG A 59 21.84 -20.68 -7.57
C ARG A 59 20.99 -21.01 -6.34
N SER A 60 20.61 -20.01 -5.56
CA SER A 60 19.74 -20.11 -4.38
C SER A 60 18.25 -20.12 -4.71
N GLY A 61 17.86 -19.89 -5.97
CA GLY A 61 16.48 -20.02 -6.47
C GLY A 61 15.70 -18.70 -6.57
N GLU A 62 16.29 -17.56 -6.24
CA GLU A 62 15.68 -16.25 -6.49
C GLU A 62 15.76 -15.86 -7.97
N ILE A 63 14.71 -15.22 -8.47
CA ILE A 63 14.63 -14.73 -9.85
C ILE A 63 14.82 -13.21 -9.85
N PHE A 64 15.69 -12.72 -10.73
CA PHE A 64 15.95 -11.30 -10.95
C PHE A 64 15.68 -10.93 -12.41
N GLU A 65 15.48 -9.65 -12.67
CA GLU A 65 15.50 -9.08 -14.01
C GLU A 65 16.97 -8.83 -14.41
N LEU A 66 17.32 -9.09 -15.67
CA LEU A 66 18.70 -8.89 -16.16
C LEU A 66 19.08 -7.41 -16.26
N THR A 67 18.10 -6.53 -16.48
CA THR A 67 18.28 -5.10 -16.81
C THR A 67 17.90 -4.13 -15.69
#